data_AF-A0A1V5H6U5-F1
#
_entry.id   AF-A0A1V5H6U5-F1
#
_cell.length_a   1.000
_cell.length_b   1.000
_cell.length_c   1.000
_cell.angle_alpha   90.00
_cell.angle_beta   90.00
_cell.angle_gamma   90.00
#
_symmetry.space_group_name_H-M   'P 1'
#
loop_
_entity.id
_entity.type
_entity.pdbx_description
1 polymer ?
#
loop_
_entity_poly.entity_id
_entity_poly.type
_entity_poly.pdbx_seq_one_letter_code
_entity_poly.pdbx_strand_id
1 'polypeptide(L)'
;MGKVVPFLENATGRRPAAAIFLSGGGSNAERLLRHGREAGGAAGYRVAVLVTDNPEGSRARGLAAEFGIPLIENDIRAFYRRHGEARVAIGTPAGRQLREAWTDELRAALQPFAPDFGILAGFVPLTNLTGDFPCLNVHPGDLTYLKDGRRHLVGLHTLPIERAILEGLDALRSSVIIAQPYTGSGDNMDSGPVLGLSEEVPVDLGGLPLERLRELAAARPALRPPGGYGDELEAVARHHQEALKQGGDWVVFPPAVGDFALGRFAHKVVEWLLYRLAGDWHPIETVIYGHTTRELVFREEAAP
;
A
#
# COMPACT_ATOMS: atom_id res chain seq x y z
N MET A 1 7.94 -16.99 -25.94
CA MET A 1 7.72 -17.35 -24.52
C MET A 1 8.46 -16.36 -23.65
N GLY A 2 7.77 -15.51 -22.87
CA GLY A 2 8.41 -14.51 -22.01
C GLY A 2 9.22 -15.13 -20.88
N LYS A 3 10.32 -14.48 -20.49
CA LYS A 3 11.19 -14.91 -19.37
C LYS A 3 10.48 -14.63 -18.05
N VAL A 4 10.47 -15.60 -17.15
CA VAL A 4 10.02 -15.40 -15.77
C VAL A 4 11.09 -14.59 -15.03
N VAL A 5 10.68 -13.48 -14.41
CA VAL A 5 11.55 -12.60 -13.62
C VAL A 5 10.92 -12.44 -12.23
N PRO A 6 11.55 -12.99 -11.17
CA PRO A 6 11.13 -12.76 -9.79
C PRO A 6 11.16 -11.28 -9.44
N PHE A 7 10.21 -10.81 -8.64
CA PHE A 7 10.27 -9.43 -8.13
C PHE A 7 11.38 -9.22 -7.11
N LEU A 8 11.77 -10.30 -6.43
CA LEU A 8 12.85 -10.32 -5.47
C LEU A 8 13.72 -11.55 -5.70
N GLU A 9 14.94 -11.33 -6.17
CA GLU A 9 15.92 -12.41 -6.36
C GLU A 9 16.61 -12.73 -5.03
N ASN A 10 16.19 -13.82 -4.39
CA ASN A 10 16.79 -14.27 -3.13
C ASN A 10 18.03 -15.15 -3.40
N ALA A 11 19.04 -14.58 -4.07
CA ALA A 11 20.18 -15.32 -4.61
C ALA A 11 21.26 -15.70 -3.58
N THR A 12 21.24 -15.11 -2.38
CA THR A 12 22.43 -15.06 -1.50
C THR A 12 22.27 -15.77 -0.15
N GLY A 13 21.19 -16.51 0.08
CA GLY A 13 20.97 -17.23 1.35
C GLY A 13 20.82 -16.34 2.60
N ARG A 14 20.91 -15.01 2.45
CA ARG A 14 20.63 -14.02 3.49
C ARG A 14 19.16 -13.62 3.45
N ARG A 15 18.61 -13.22 4.60
CA ARG A 15 17.27 -12.61 4.65
C ARG A 15 17.30 -11.24 3.97
N PRO A 16 16.39 -10.96 3.03
CA PRO A 16 16.17 -9.63 2.47
C PRO A 16 15.96 -8.56 3.53
N ALA A 17 16.51 -7.38 3.28
CA ALA A 17 16.45 -6.20 4.11
C ALA A 17 15.29 -5.31 3.68
N ALA A 18 14.36 -5.05 4.59
CA ALA A 18 13.21 -4.18 4.35
C ALA A 18 13.43 -2.80 4.97
N ALA A 19 13.06 -1.74 4.24
CA ALA A 19 12.83 -0.41 4.81
C ALA A 19 11.32 -0.19 4.99
N ILE A 20 10.86 0.16 6.19
CA ILE A 20 9.45 0.47 6.45
C ILE A 20 9.24 1.98 6.50
N PHE A 21 8.34 2.48 5.66
CA PHE A 21 8.01 3.90 5.54
C PHE A 21 6.66 4.19 6.20
N LEU A 22 6.56 5.26 6.99
CA LEU A 22 5.34 5.65 7.69
C LEU A 22 5.26 7.15 7.98
N SER A 23 4.07 7.75 7.85
CA SER A 23 3.87 9.20 8.04
C SER A 23 3.05 9.59 9.28
N GLY A 24 2.41 8.63 9.93
CA GLY A 24 1.40 8.88 10.98
C GLY A 24 1.42 7.84 12.09
N GLY A 25 0.24 7.42 12.54
CA GLY A 25 0.08 6.53 13.71
C GLY A 25 0.78 5.17 13.59
N GLY A 26 1.11 4.74 12.37
CA GLY A 26 2.02 3.60 12.14
C GLY A 26 1.44 2.23 12.49
N SER A 27 0.11 2.07 12.53
CA SER A 27 -0.53 0.79 12.89
C SER A 27 -0.11 -0.36 11.98
N ASN A 28 -0.02 -0.14 10.66
CA ASN A 28 0.45 -1.15 9.72
C ASN A 28 1.93 -1.49 9.94
N ALA A 29 2.77 -0.48 10.20
CA ALA A 29 4.19 -0.68 10.54
C ALA A 29 4.35 -1.48 11.83
N GLU A 30 3.59 -1.16 12.88
CA GLU A 30 3.59 -1.89 14.14
C GLU A 30 3.18 -3.36 13.95
N ARG A 31 2.14 -3.63 13.15
CA ARG A 31 1.71 -5.00 12.84
C ARG A 31 2.77 -5.79 12.09
N LEU A 32 3.43 -5.19 11.10
CA LEU A 32 4.56 -5.80 10.40
C LEU A 32 5.74 -6.11 11.33
N LEU A 33 6.04 -5.19 12.26
CA LEU A 33 7.13 -5.35 13.24
C LEU A 33 6.83 -6.45 14.26
N ARG A 34 5.60 -6.50 14.78
CA ARG A 34 5.14 -7.57 15.68
C ARG A 34 5.16 -8.93 14.97
N HIS A 35 4.59 -9.00 13.77
CA HIS A 35 4.62 -10.21 12.95
C HIS A 35 6.06 -10.69 12.68
N GLY A 36 6.96 -9.78 12.30
CA GLY A 36 8.38 -10.12 12.08
C GLY A 36 9.08 -10.64 13.34
N ARG A 37 8.74 -10.09 14.52
CA ARG A 37 9.27 -10.56 15.81
C ARG A 37 8.70 -11.94 16.18
N GLU A 38 7.41 -12.15 16.00
CA GLU A 38 6.70 -13.39 16.32
C GLU A 38 7.10 -14.54 15.39
N ALA A 39 7.15 -14.30 14.08
CA ALA A 39 7.58 -15.27 13.09
C ALA A 39 9.10 -15.49 13.09
N GLY A 40 9.88 -14.55 13.61
CA GLY A 40 11.34 -14.63 13.69
C GLY A 40 11.98 -14.86 12.31
N GLY A 41 12.70 -15.98 12.15
CA GLY A 41 13.29 -16.34 10.86
C GLY A 41 12.26 -16.65 9.77
N ALA A 42 11.06 -17.10 10.15
CA ALA A 42 10.01 -17.53 9.22
C ALA A 42 9.34 -16.36 8.48
N ALA A 43 9.48 -15.12 8.97
CA ALA A 43 9.02 -13.93 8.25
C ALA A 43 9.69 -13.77 6.88
N GLY A 44 10.86 -14.38 6.69
CA GLY A 44 11.58 -14.34 5.41
C GLY A 44 12.36 -13.05 5.14
N TYR A 45 12.23 -12.01 5.99
CA TYR A 45 12.98 -10.75 5.88
C TYR A 45 13.49 -10.27 7.25
N ARG A 46 14.33 -9.22 7.22
CA ARG A 46 14.71 -8.40 8.38
C ARG A 46 14.29 -6.96 8.13
N VAL A 47 13.84 -6.25 9.15
CA VAL A 47 13.62 -4.79 9.05
C VAL A 47 14.95 -4.10 9.33
N ALA A 48 15.47 -3.40 8.32
CA ALA A 48 16.78 -2.73 8.40
C ALA A 48 16.67 -1.31 8.96
N VAL A 49 15.57 -0.61 8.64
CA VAL A 49 15.38 0.80 8.97
C VAL A 49 13.91 1.19 8.90
N LEU A 50 13.50 2.13 9.76
CA LEU A 50 12.23 2.85 9.65
C LEU A 50 12.48 4.22 9.00
N VAL A 51 11.53 4.72 8.21
CA VAL A 51 11.64 6.00 7.50
C VAL A 51 10.36 6.81 7.68
N THR A 52 10.48 8.06 8.11
CA THR A 52 9.34 8.98 8.24
C THR A 52 9.59 10.29 7.50
N ASP A 53 8.57 10.78 6.80
CA ASP A 53 8.51 12.13 6.22
C ASP A 53 7.90 13.16 7.17
N ASN A 54 7.40 12.73 8.33
CA ASN A 54 6.69 13.56 9.29
C ASN A 54 7.15 13.22 10.72
N PRO A 55 8.38 13.59 11.12
CA PRO A 55 8.96 13.18 12.40
C PRO A 55 8.13 13.53 13.63
N GLU A 56 7.49 14.71 13.61
CA GLU A 56 6.72 15.21 14.75
C GLU A 56 5.29 14.63 14.82
N GLY A 57 4.70 14.28 13.69
CA GLY A 57 3.32 13.73 13.63
C GLY A 57 3.25 12.21 13.46
N SER A 58 4.39 11.53 13.36
CA SER A 58 4.49 10.08 13.15
C SER A 58 4.90 9.36 14.43
N ARG A 59 4.46 8.10 14.60
CA ARG A 59 4.91 7.23 15.70
C ARG A 59 6.28 6.60 15.42
N ALA A 60 6.97 6.98 14.34
CA ALA A 60 8.23 6.35 13.91
C ALA A 60 9.32 6.32 15.00
N ARG A 61 9.53 7.42 15.75
CA ARG A 61 10.49 7.46 16.88
C ARG A 61 10.17 6.41 17.96
N GLY A 62 8.89 6.30 18.32
CA GLY A 62 8.43 5.34 19.32
C GLY A 62 8.62 3.89 18.87
N LEU A 63 8.26 3.58 17.61
CA LEU A 63 8.44 2.25 17.06
C LEU A 63 9.93 1.89 16.88
N ALA A 64 10.76 2.84 16.44
CA ALA A 64 12.20 2.64 16.32
C ALA A 64 12.82 2.26 17.68
N ALA A 65 12.46 2.97 18.74
CA ALA A 65 12.92 2.68 20.10
C ALA A 65 12.36 1.34 20.63
N GLU A 66 11.06 1.08 20.50
CA GLU A 66 10.39 -0.14 20.99
C GLU A 66 10.93 -1.42 20.32
N PHE A 67 11.31 -1.32 19.04
CA PHE A 67 11.81 -2.47 18.28
C PHE A 67 13.33 -2.50 18.11
N GLY A 68 14.05 -1.48 18.56
CA GLY A 68 15.51 -1.39 18.43
C GLY A 68 15.97 -1.27 16.97
N ILE A 69 15.22 -0.53 16.15
CA ILE A 69 15.44 -0.40 14.71
C ILE A 69 15.94 1.02 14.39
N PRO A 70 16.97 1.18 13.54
CA PRO A 70 17.41 2.48 13.05
C PRO A 70 16.26 3.30 12.44
N LEU A 71 16.33 4.63 12.58
CA LEU A 71 15.33 5.56 12.07
C LEU A 71 15.98 6.60 11.16
N ILE A 72 15.38 6.80 10.00
CA ILE A 72 15.62 7.95 9.11
C ILE A 72 14.45 8.91 9.23
N GLU A 73 14.75 10.16 9.53
CA GLU A 73 13.80 11.26 9.56
C GLU A 73 14.11 12.20 8.39
N ASN A 74 13.22 12.25 7.39
CA ASN A 74 13.37 13.17 6.26
C ASN A 74 12.09 14.01 6.10
N ASP A 75 11.94 15.01 6.98
CA ASP A 75 10.76 15.87 7.04
C ASP A 75 10.53 16.60 5.70
N ILE A 76 9.49 16.17 4.98
CA ILE A 76 9.15 16.71 3.65
C ILE A 76 8.69 18.16 3.74
N ARG A 77 8.02 18.54 4.83
CA ARG A 77 7.55 19.92 5.02
C ARG A 77 8.73 20.83 5.35
N ALA A 78 9.67 20.36 6.18
CA ALA A 78 10.91 21.08 6.42
C ALA A 78 11.73 21.22 5.14
N PHE A 79 11.84 20.16 4.35
CA PHE A 79 12.50 20.18 3.06
C PHE A 79 11.90 21.27 2.14
N TYR A 80 10.58 21.30 1.97
CA TYR A 80 9.93 22.33 1.15
C TYR A 80 10.17 23.74 1.67
N ARG A 81 10.07 23.97 2.99
CA ARG A 81 10.34 25.29 3.58
C ARG A 81 11.77 25.76 3.32
N ARG A 82 12.77 24.87 3.40
CA ARG A 82 14.17 25.18 3.06
C ARG A 82 14.35 25.60 1.60
N HIS A 83 13.43 25.20 0.71
CA HIS A 83 13.42 25.52 -0.71
C HIS A 83 12.41 26.63 -1.06
N GLY A 84 11.89 27.36 -0.07
CA GLY A 84 10.98 28.49 -0.28
C GLY A 84 9.52 28.10 -0.57
N GLU A 85 9.17 26.82 -0.42
CA GLU A 85 7.83 26.31 -0.71
C GLU A 85 7.10 25.87 0.56
N ALA A 86 5.80 26.18 0.67
CA ALA A 86 4.99 25.66 1.78
C ALA A 86 4.47 24.23 1.50
N ARG A 87 4.21 23.94 0.23
CA ARG A 87 3.73 22.65 -0.29
C ARG A 87 4.08 22.52 -1.76
N VAL A 88 4.08 21.29 -2.25
CA VAL A 88 4.36 20.99 -3.65
C VAL A 88 3.16 20.35 -4.34
N ALA A 89 2.88 20.78 -5.56
CA ALA A 89 1.95 20.12 -6.47
C ALA A 89 2.72 19.20 -7.44
N ILE A 90 2.57 17.87 -7.30
CA ILE A 90 3.24 16.88 -8.16
C ILE A 90 2.79 16.94 -9.63
N GLY A 91 1.63 17.57 -9.90
CA GLY A 91 1.18 17.82 -11.27
C GLY A 91 2.07 18.80 -12.05
N THR A 92 2.86 19.65 -11.37
CA THR A 92 3.72 20.64 -12.05
C THR A 92 5.14 20.12 -12.24
N PRO A 93 5.86 20.50 -13.32
CA PRO A 93 7.25 20.13 -13.53
C PRO A 93 8.17 20.54 -12.37
N ALA A 94 8.04 21.78 -11.88
CA ALA A 94 8.81 22.28 -10.75
C ALA A 94 8.53 21.48 -9.47
N GLY A 95 7.26 21.13 -9.23
CA GLY A 95 6.89 20.30 -8.09
C GLY A 95 7.49 18.90 -8.16
N ARG A 96 7.52 18.29 -9.35
CA ARG A 96 8.18 16.99 -9.54
C ARG A 96 9.68 17.05 -9.29
N GLN A 97 10.36 18.10 -9.78
CA GLN A 97 11.79 18.29 -9.53
C GLN A 97 12.08 18.41 -8.03
N LEU A 98 11.27 19.17 -7.30
CA LEU A 98 11.46 19.33 -5.87
C LEU A 98 11.14 18.06 -5.08
N ARG A 99 10.16 17.25 -5.52
CA ARG A 99 9.90 15.92 -4.94
C ARG A 99 11.01 14.92 -5.25
N GLU A 100 11.60 14.98 -6.45
CA GLU A 100 12.74 14.12 -6.80
C GLU A 100 13.96 14.49 -5.94
N ALA A 101 14.27 15.77 -5.77
CA ALA A 101 15.36 16.22 -4.91
C ALA A 101 15.18 15.76 -3.45
N TRP A 102 13.95 15.78 -2.92
CA TRP A 102 13.66 15.20 -1.60
C TRP A 102 13.83 13.66 -1.58
N THR A 103 13.46 13.00 -2.68
CA THR A 103 13.68 11.55 -2.87
C THR A 103 15.18 11.22 -2.94
N ASP A 104 16.01 12.09 -3.52
CA ASP A 104 17.47 11.96 -3.54
C ASP A 104 18.06 12.00 -2.12
N GLU A 105 17.55 12.88 -1.24
CA GLU A 105 17.93 12.90 0.19
C GLU A 105 17.58 11.56 0.86
N LEU A 106 16.41 10.97 0.57
CA LEU A 106 16.05 9.64 1.06
C LEU A 106 16.98 8.55 0.52
N ARG A 107 17.28 8.56 -0.78
CA ARG A 107 18.14 7.57 -1.43
C ARG A 107 19.53 7.55 -0.81
N ALA A 108 20.10 8.74 -0.56
CA ALA A 108 21.39 8.87 0.11
C ALA A 108 21.34 8.34 1.56
N ALA A 109 20.28 8.68 2.31
CA ALA A 109 20.12 8.23 3.69
C ALA A 109 19.92 6.71 3.82
N LEU A 110 19.32 6.06 2.81
CA LEU A 110 19.07 4.62 2.78
C LEU A 110 20.31 3.79 2.40
N GLN A 111 21.31 4.40 1.76
CA GLN A 111 22.49 3.72 1.23
C GLN A 111 23.22 2.84 2.27
N PRO A 112 23.44 3.27 3.53
CA PRO A 112 24.08 2.43 4.55
C PRO A 112 23.28 1.19 4.95
N PHE A 113 21.96 1.19 4.72
CA PHE A 113 21.06 0.09 5.11
C PHE A 113 20.87 -0.93 3.99
N ALA A 114 21.13 -0.53 2.73
CA ALA A 114 21.00 -1.34 1.52
C ALA A 114 19.70 -2.18 1.50
N PRO A 115 18.51 -1.54 1.54
CA PRO A 115 17.26 -2.27 1.48
C PRO A 115 17.13 -3.01 0.15
N ASP A 116 16.64 -4.24 0.21
CA ASP A 116 16.28 -5.03 -0.97
C ASP A 116 14.86 -4.70 -1.46
N PHE A 117 14.01 -4.20 -0.55
CA PHE A 117 12.66 -3.75 -0.86
C PHE A 117 12.13 -2.76 0.20
N GLY A 118 11.11 -2.00 -0.17
CA GLY A 118 10.40 -1.06 0.69
C GLY A 118 9.02 -1.54 1.10
N ILE A 119 8.53 -1.08 2.24
CA ILE A 119 7.16 -1.31 2.72
C ILE A 119 6.54 0.04 3.10
N LEU A 120 5.60 0.51 2.29
CA LEU A 120 4.87 1.76 2.47
C LEU A 120 3.68 1.51 3.43
N ALA A 121 3.95 1.62 4.72
CA ALA A 121 2.99 1.32 5.79
C ALA A 121 2.23 2.57 6.24
N GLY A 122 1.44 3.15 5.33
CA GLY A 122 0.78 4.44 5.54
C GLY A 122 1.73 5.63 5.31
N PHE A 123 2.61 5.49 4.31
CA PHE A 123 3.48 6.56 3.85
C PHE A 123 2.72 7.45 2.86
N VAL A 124 2.59 8.74 3.19
CA VAL A 124 1.73 9.68 2.48
C VAL A 124 2.38 10.24 1.21
N PRO A 125 3.67 10.62 1.19
CA PRO A 125 4.26 11.18 -0.02
C PRO A 125 4.52 10.11 -1.08
N LEU A 126 4.10 10.39 -2.32
CA LEU A 126 4.65 9.70 -3.49
C LEU A 126 6.17 9.85 -3.55
N THR A 127 6.88 8.78 -3.86
CA THR A 127 8.34 8.78 -4.01
C THR A 127 8.75 7.88 -5.17
N ASN A 128 9.83 8.24 -5.86
CA ASN A 128 10.41 7.45 -6.94
C ASN A 128 11.43 6.42 -6.46
N LEU A 129 11.60 6.20 -5.15
CA LEU A 129 12.30 5.02 -4.62
C LEU A 129 11.69 3.70 -5.15
N THR A 130 10.41 3.72 -5.52
CA THR A 130 9.69 2.63 -6.22
C THR A 130 10.34 2.24 -7.56
N GLY A 131 11.17 3.10 -8.15
CA GLY A 131 11.96 2.82 -9.34
C GLY A 131 13.34 2.24 -9.06
N ASP A 132 13.83 2.35 -7.82
CA ASP A 132 15.16 1.88 -7.41
C ASP A 132 15.10 0.41 -6.93
N PHE A 133 14.05 0.07 -6.19
CA PHE A 133 13.76 -1.27 -5.68
C PHE A 133 12.25 -1.44 -5.47
N PRO A 134 11.72 -2.69 -5.42
CA PRO A 134 10.29 -2.91 -5.25
C PRO A 134 9.80 -2.37 -3.91
N CYS A 135 8.69 -1.64 -3.92
CA CYS A 135 8.04 -1.11 -2.74
C CYS A 135 6.62 -1.66 -2.64
N LEU A 136 6.28 -2.27 -1.51
CA LEU A 136 4.94 -2.80 -1.27
C LEU A 136 4.06 -1.75 -0.61
N ASN A 137 2.83 -1.59 -1.07
CA ASN A 137 1.83 -0.72 -0.45
C ASN A 137 0.57 -1.52 -0.14
N VAL A 138 -0.10 -1.18 0.96
CA VAL A 138 -1.46 -1.65 1.24
C VAL A 138 -2.45 -0.52 0.95
N HIS A 139 -3.52 -0.86 0.25
CA HIS A 139 -4.55 0.05 -0.20
C HIS A 139 -5.93 -0.35 0.38
N PRO A 140 -6.70 0.57 0.97
CA PRO A 140 -7.99 0.27 1.59
C PRO A 140 -9.12 0.17 0.55
N GLY A 141 -8.99 -0.75 -0.40
CA GLY A 141 -9.99 -1.04 -1.43
C GLY A 141 -9.59 -2.25 -2.26
N ASP A 142 -10.58 -2.91 -2.86
CA ASP A 142 -10.34 -4.02 -3.78
C ASP A 142 -9.90 -3.47 -5.15
N LEU A 143 -8.62 -3.60 -5.45
CA LEU A 143 -8.02 -3.12 -6.71
C LEU A 143 -8.24 -4.09 -7.88
N THR A 144 -8.87 -5.25 -7.63
CA THR A 144 -9.36 -6.15 -8.67
C THR A 144 -10.78 -5.80 -9.11
N TYR A 145 -11.52 -5.02 -8.33
CA TYR A 145 -12.83 -4.51 -8.73
C TYR A 145 -12.71 -3.44 -9.82
N LEU A 146 -13.12 -3.84 -11.04
CA LEU A 146 -13.08 -2.99 -12.22
C LEU A 146 -14.47 -2.42 -12.54
N LYS A 147 -14.50 -1.14 -12.90
CA LYS A 147 -15.66 -0.49 -13.54
C LYS A 147 -15.20 0.09 -14.86
N ASP A 148 -15.88 -0.26 -15.95
CA ASP A 148 -15.51 0.12 -17.32
C ASP A 148 -14.06 -0.23 -17.68
N GLY A 149 -13.60 -1.40 -17.22
CA GLY A 149 -12.24 -1.91 -17.45
C GLY A 149 -11.14 -1.20 -16.66
N ARG A 150 -11.48 -0.34 -15.68
CA ARG A 150 -10.53 0.40 -14.85
C ARG A 150 -10.76 0.15 -13.37
N ARG A 151 -9.68 0.18 -12.58
CA ARG A 151 -9.77 0.08 -11.12
C ARG A 151 -10.66 1.20 -10.58
N HIS A 152 -11.77 0.82 -9.94
CA HIS A 152 -12.77 1.80 -9.51
C HIS A 152 -12.53 2.29 -8.07
N LEU A 153 -12.14 1.37 -7.18
CA LEU A 153 -11.96 1.60 -5.76
C LEU A 153 -10.56 2.17 -5.44
N VAL A 154 -10.12 3.19 -6.19
CA VAL A 154 -8.81 3.86 -6.03
C VAL A 154 -8.93 5.20 -5.31
N GLY A 155 -7.81 5.73 -4.81
CA GLY A 155 -7.73 7.06 -4.22
C GLY A 155 -7.40 7.05 -2.73
N LEU A 156 -7.48 8.23 -2.11
CA LEU A 156 -6.96 8.44 -0.76
C LEU A 156 -8.08 8.44 0.29
N HIS A 157 -7.69 8.17 1.55
CA HIS A 157 -8.55 8.25 2.72
C HIS A 157 -9.80 7.36 2.61
N THR A 158 -10.99 7.91 2.84
CA THR A 158 -12.27 7.19 2.80
C THR A 158 -12.80 6.98 1.39
N LEU A 159 -12.20 7.59 0.36
CA LEU A 159 -12.77 7.61 -0.99
C LEU A 159 -12.98 6.22 -1.61
N PRO A 160 -12.02 5.26 -1.52
CA PRO A 160 -12.26 3.89 -1.99
C PRO A 160 -13.46 3.22 -1.32
N ILE A 161 -13.64 3.44 -0.02
CA ILE A 161 -14.70 2.85 0.80
C ILE A 161 -16.05 3.50 0.47
N GLU A 162 -16.08 4.82 0.34
CA GLU A 162 -17.28 5.54 -0.11
C GLU A 162 -17.75 5.04 -1.47
N ARG A 163 -16.83 4.83 -2.42
CA ARG A 163 -17.17 4.25 -3.73
C ARG A 163 -17.74 2.85 -3.60
N ALA A 164 -17.09 1.97 -2.84
CA ALA A 164 -17.58 0.62 -2.62
C ALA A 164 -19.00 0.61 -2.03
N ILE A 165 -19.25 1.45 -1.02
CA ILE A 165 -20.57 1.62 -0.41
C ILE A 165 -21.58 2.10 -1.46
N LEU A 166 -21.27 3.14 -2.24
CA LEU A 166 -22.18 3.73 -3.23
C LEU A 166 -22.50 2.80 -4.40
N GLU A 167 -21.56 1.93 -4.77
CA GLU A 167 -21.78 0.84 -5.74
C GLU A 167 -22.70 -0.26 -5.17
N GLY A 168 -22.90 -0.29 -3.85
CA GLY A 168 -23.74 -1.30 -3.18
C GLY A 168 -23.01 -2.62 -2.96
N LEU A 169 -21.69 -2.59 -2.75
CA LEU A 169 -20.93 -3.79 -2.40
C LEU A 169 -21.24 -4.20 -0.95
N ASP A 170 -21.48 -5.49 -0.75
CA ASP A 170 -21.78 -6.08 0.57
C ASP A 170 -20.52 -6.28 1.44
N ALA A 171 -19.34 -6.15 0.84
CA ALA A 171 -18.06 -6.33 1.52
C ALA A 171 -16.96 -5.42 0.94
N LEU A 172 -15.95 -5.16 1.78
CA LEU A 172 -14.73 -4.45 1.47
C LEU A 172 -13.54 -5.42 1.55
N ARG A 173 -12.47 -5.11 0.81
CA ARG A 173 -11.17 -5.78 0.91
C ARG A 173 -10.05 -4.76 0.87
N SER A 174 -8.92 -5.09 1.48
CA SER A 174 -7.66 -4.36 1.32
C SER A 174 -6.80 -5.06 0.28
N SER A 175 -6.10 -4.29 -0.54
CA SER A 175 -5.19 -4.82 -1.57
C SER A 175 -3.74 -4.53 -1.23
N VAL A 176 -2.85 -5.50 -1.43
CA VAL A 176 -1.40 -5.30 -1.39
C VAL A 176 -0.87 -5.25 -2.82
N ILE A 177 -0.13 -4.19 -3.15
CA ILE A 177 0.43 -3.97 -4.49
C ILE A 177 1.93 -3.75 -4.45
N ILE A 178 2.58 -3.92 -5.60
CA ILE A 178 3.90 -3.31 -5.85
C ILE A 178 3.66 -1.89 -6.36
N ALA A 179 4.01 -0.89 -5.56
CA ALA A 179 3.89 0.51 -5.93
C ALA A 179 4.80 0.86 -7.13
N GLN A 180 4.30 1.72 -8.02
CA GLN A 180 5.01 2.13 -9.23
C GLN A 180 5.55 3.56 -9.12
N PRO A 181 6.61 3.91 -9.88
CA PRO A 181 7.08 5.29 -10.00
C PRO A 181 5.96 6.22 -10.48
N TYR A 182 5.94 7.44 -9.95
CA TYR A 182 4.99 8.43 -10.41
C TYR A 182 5.54 9.17 -11.64
N THR A 183 4.68 9.40 -12.64
CA THR A 183 5.06 10.07 -13.91
C THR A 183 4.47 11.48 -14.06
N GLY A 184 3.65 11.93 -13.10
CA GLY A 184 3.06 13.27 -13.06
C GLY A 184 1.64 13.39 -13.61
N SER A 185 1.08 12.34 -14.24
CA SER A 185 -0.32 12.32 -14.67
C SER A 185 -1.32 11.94 -13.56
N GLY A 186 -0.85 11.42 -12.42
CA GLY A 186 -1.71 10.97 -11.31
C GLY A 186 -2.47 9.67 -11.60
N ASP A 187 -2.68 9.33 -12.87
CA ASP A 187 -3.42 8.15 -13.35
C ASP A 187 -2.76 6.79 -13.01
N ASN A 188 -1.51 6.81 -12.53
CA ASN A 188 -0.75 5.60 -12.18
C ASN A 188 -0.67 5.36 -10.65
N MET A 189 -1.44 6.09 -9.84
CA MET A 189 -1.54 5.76 -8.41
C MET A 189 -2.32 4.46 -8.25
N ASP A 190 -1.81 3.54 -7.44
CA ASP A 190 -2.40 2.22 -7.19
C ASP A 190 -2.65 1.39 -8.46
N SER A 191 -1.76 1.47 -9.47
CA SER A 191 -1.85 0.71 -10.75
C SER A 191 -1.00 -0.56 -10.80
N GLY A 192 -0.11 -0.77 -9.83
CA GLY A 192 0.82 -1.90 -9.84
C GLY A 192 0.15 -3.27 -9.66
N PRO A 193 0.89 -4.37 -9.88
CA PRO A 193 0.38 -5.74 -9.69
C PRO A 193 -0.20 -5.95 -8.29
N VAL A 194 -1.38 -6.56 -8.20
CA VAL A 194 -2.05 -6.88 -6.92
C VAL A 194 -1.56 -8.23 -6.42
N LEU A 195 -0.65 -8.20 -5.44
CA LEU A 195 -0.04 -9.40 -4.86
C LEU A 195 -1.00 -10.15 -3.95
N GLY A 196 -1.89 -9.41 -3.26
CA GLY A 196 -2.86 -10.04 -2.40
C GLY A 196 -4.07 -9.18 -2.07
N LEU A 197 -5.14 -9.87 -1.69
CA LEU A 197 -6.36 -9.30 -1.13
C LEU A 197 -6.57 -9.83 0.28
N SER A 198 -7.18 -9.04 1.15
CA SER A 198 -7.72 -9.58 2.40
C SER A 198 -8.95 -10.46 2.13
N GLU A 199 -9.32 -11.26 3.13
CA GLU A 199 -10.70 -11.72 3.27
C GLU A 199 -11.69 -10.54 3.30
N GLU A 200 -12.96 -10.86 3.07
CA GLU A 200 -14.05 -9.89 3.06
C GLU A 200 -14.29 -9.30 4.45
N VAL A 201 -14.39 -7.97 4.49
CA VAL A 201 -14.86 -7.22 5.65
C VAL A 201 -16.28 -6.74 5.32
N PRO A 202 -17.32 -7.24 6.00
CA PRO A 202 -18.71 -6.89 5.68
C PRO A 202 -18.97 -5.38 5.73
N VAL A 203 -19.84 -4.92 4.83
CA VAL A 203 -20.42 -3.57 4.87
C VAL A 203 -21.72 -3.62 5.67
N ASP A 204 -21.77 -2.87 6.76
CA ASP A 204 -22.97 -2.69 7.58
C ASP A 204 -23.39 -1.22 7.59
N LEU A 205 -24.48 -0.92 6.87
CA LEU A 205 -25.03 0.44 6.81
C LEU A 205 -25.84 0.82 8.05
N GLY A 206 -25.96 -0.05 9.05
CA GLY A 206 -26.70 0.21 10.28
C GLY A 206 -28.18 0.46 10.04
N GLY A 207 -28.75 -0.15 8.99
CA GLY A 207 -30.13 0.07 8.55
C GLY A 207 -30.36 1.33 7.70
N LEU A 208 -29.32 2.12 7.39
CA LEU A 208 -29.44 3.23 6.45
C LEU A 208 -29.70 2.69 5.03
N PRO A 209 -30.70 3.21 4.30
CA PRO A 209 -30.92 2.81 2.92
C PRO A 209 -29.81 3.36 2.03
N LEU A 210 -29.30 2.53 1.11
CA LEU A 210 -28.23 2.93 0.18
C LEU A 210 -28.60 4.18 -0.63
N GLU A 211 -29.87 4.35 -1.01
CA GLU A 211 -30.34 5.53 -1.74
C GLU A 211 -30.12 6.84 -0.97
N ARG A 212 -30.26 6.82 0.37
CA ARG A 212 -29.95 7.99 1.21
C ARG A 212 -28.48 8.40 1.08
N LEU A 213 -27.58 7.42 1.07
CA LEU A 213 -26.15 7.68 0.92
C LEU A 213 -25.81 8.23 -0.48
N ARG A 214 -26.51 7.76 -1.52
CA ARG A 214 -26.41 8.29 -2.89
C ARG A 214 -26.90 9.72 -3.00
N GLU A 215 -28.02 10.06 -2.36
CA GLU A 215 -28.53 11.43 -2.28
C GLU A 215 -27.53 12.37 -1.60
N LEU A 216 -26.93 11.94 -0.49
CA LEU A 216 -25.89 12.70 0.20
C LEU A 216 -24.68 12.92 -0.71
N ALA A 217 -24.20 11.88 -1.38
CA ALA A 217 -23.09 11.99 -2.32
C ALA A 217 -23.39 12.98 -3.45
N ALA A 218 -24.60 12.95 -4.02
CA ALA A 218 -25.03 13.86 -5.08
C ALA A 218 -25.17 15.32 -4.62
N ALA A 219 -25.50 15.55 -3.35
CA ALA A 219 -25.64 16.87 -2.77
C ALA A 219 -24.30 17.52 -2.35
N ARG A 220 -23.19 16.75 -2.34
CA ARG A 220 -21.88 17.26 -1.93
C ARG A 220 -21.33 18.30 -2.91
N PRO A 221 -20.60 19.31 -2.42
CA PRO A 221 -19.85 20.20 -3.30
C PRO A 221 -18.76 19.42 -4.06
N ALA A 222 -18.47 19.87 -5.28
CA ALA A 222 -17.42 19.26 -6.12
C ALA A 222 -16.03 19.28 -5.45
N LEU A 223 -15.75 20.32 -4.65
CA LEU A 223 -14.54 20.41 -3.86
C LEU A 223 -14.84 20.01 -2.41
N ARG A 224 -14.08 19.02 -1.91
CA ARG A 224 -14.14 18.58 -0.52
C ARG A 224 -13.76 19.74 0.42
N PRO A 225 -14.63 20.12 1.38
CA PRO A 225 -14.32 21.18 2.33
C PRO A 225 -13.11 20.84 3.22
N PRO A 226 -12.41 21.85 3.76
CA PRO A 226 -11.43 21.63 4.83
C PRO A 226 -12.10 20.90 6.02
N GLY A 227 -11.52 19.77 6.43
CA GLY A 227 -12.07 18.94 7.51
C GLY A 227 -12.97 17.77 7.07
N GLY A 228 -13.40 17.74 5.81
CA GLY A 228 -14.26 16.71 5.24
C GLY A 228 -15.66 17.20 4.92
N TYR A 229 -16.53 16.29 4.47
CA TYR A 229 -17.92 16.62 4.12
C TYR A 229 -18.82 16.74 5.35
N GLY A 230 -18.52 16.01 6.43
CA GLY A 230 -19.24 16.07 7.69
C GLY A 230 -20.63 15.42 7.65
N ASP A 231 -20.93 14.63 6.62
CA ASP A 231 -22.21 13.97 6.43
C ASP A 231 -22.20 12.49 6.85
N GLU A 232 -23.37 11.84 6.80
CA GLU A 232 -23.55 10.45 7.22
C GLU A 232 -22.74 9.48 6.35
N LEU A 233 -22.64 9.71 5.03
CA LEU A 233 -21.83 8.86 4.15
C LEU A 233 -20.36 8.89 4.59
N GLU A 234 -19.81 10.06 4.91
CA GLU A 234 -18.45 10.15 5.40
C GLU A 234 -18.28 9.46 6.77
N ALA A 235 -19.27 9.59 7.66
CA ALA A 235 -19.24 8.91 8.95
C ALA A 235 -19.24 7.38 8.80
N VAL A 236 -20.12 6.85 7.95
CA VAL A 236 -20.17 5.41 7.61
C VAL A 236 -18.84 4.97 7.02
N ALA A 237 -18.29 5.71 6.05
CA ALA A 237 -17.03 5.34 5.42
C ALA A 237 -15.83 5.39 6.38
N ARG A 238 -15.78 6.35 7.33
CA ARG A 238 -14.75 6.37 8.38
C ARG A 238 -14.85 5.17 9.31
N HIS A 239 -16.07 4.77 9.71
CA HIS A 239 -16.29 3.57 10.51
C HIS A 239 -15.76 2.32 9.78
N HIS A 240 -16.12 2.18 8.51
CA HIS A 240 -15.67 1.07 7.67
C HIS A 240 -14.17 1.12 7.38
N GLN A 241 -13.56 2.31 7.31
CA GLN A 241 -12.10 2.44 7.19
C GLN A 241 -11.38 1.85 8.39
N GLU A 242 -11.89 2.10 9.60
CA GLU A 242 -11.32 1.53 10.82
C GLU A 242 -11.54 0.02 10.90
N ALA A 243 -12.70 -0.47 10.48
CA ALA A 243 -12.97 -1.91 10.38
C ALA A 243 -12.04 -2.59 9.34
N LEU A 244 -11.92 -2.00 8.15
CA LEU A 244 -11.09 -2.49 7.06
C LEU A 244 -9.59 -2.44 7.41
N LYS A 245 -9.15 -1.47 8.20
CA LYS A 245 -7.78 -1.46 8.71
C LYS A 245 -7.48 -2.70 9.56
N GLN A 246 -8.44 -3.15 10.37
CA GLN A 246 -8.24 -4.29 11.28
C GLN A 246 -8.49 -5.64 10.61
N GLY A 247 -9.61 -5.78 9.88
CA GLY A 247 -9.98 -7.01 9.18
C GLY A 247 -9.35 -7.16 7.79
N GLY A 248 -8.87 -6.06 7.22
CA GLY A 248 -8.20 -6.02 5.92
C GLY A 248 -6.70 -5.84 6.07
N ASP A 249 -6.22 -4.60 6.25
CA ASP A 249 -4.79 -4.26 6.20
C ASP A 249 -3.94 -5.15 7.11
N TRP A 250 -4.35 -5.32 8.37
CA TRP A 250 -3.58 -6.10 9.35
C TRP A 250 -3.55 -7.59 9.05
N VAL A 251 -4.52 -8.07 8.28
CA VAL A 251 -4.65 -9.48 7.88
C VAL A 251 -3.83 -9.75 6.63
N VAL A 252 -3.98 -8.93 5.60
CA VAL A 252 -3.33 -9.16 4.30
C VAL A 252 -1.86 -8.74 4.27
N PHE A 253 -1.52 -7.62 4.92
CA PHE A 253 -0.25 -6.98 4.64
C PHE A 253 0.95 -7.77 5.15
N PRO A 254 1.00 -8.23 6.42
CA PRO A 254 2.13 -9.02 6.91
C PRO A 254 2.42 -10.31 6.13
N PRO A 255 1.45 -11.22 5.87
CA PRO A 255 1.73 -12.44 5.14
C PRO A 255 2.05 -12.21 3.66
N ALA A 256 1.47 -11.19 3.02
CA ALA A 256 1.83 -10.82 1.64
C ALA A 256 3.28 -10.31 1.55
N VAL A 257 3.71 -9.49 2.50
CA VAL A 257 5.12 -9.08 2.62
C VAL A 257 6.03 -10.29 2.85
N GLY A 258 5.62 -11.24 3.70
CA GLY A 258 6.38 -12.47 3.93
C GLY A 258 6.55 -13.31 2.66
N ASP A 259 5.48 -13.51 1.91
CA ASP A 259 5.54 -14.22 0.62
C ASP A 259 6.42 -13.52 -0.41
N PHE A 260 6.34 -12.19 -0.47
CA PHE A 260 7.23 -11.38 -1.30
C PHE A 260 8.69 -11.57 -0.91
N ALA A 261 9.01 -11.47 0.38
CA ALA A 261 10.36 -11.68 0.91
C ALA A 261 10.90 -13.10 0.65
N LEU A 262 10.02 -14.11 0.68
CA LEU A 262 10.35 -15.49 0.33
C LEU A 262 10.50 -15.71 -1.19
N GLY A 263 10.42 -14.66 -2.00
CA GLY A 263 10.56 -14.72 -3.46
C GLY A 263 9.44 -15.54 -4.10
N ARG A 264 8.22 -15.50 -3.54
CA ARG A 264 7.08 -16.26 -4.08
C ARG A 264 6.38 -15.56 -5.23
N PHE A 265 6.69 -14.31 -5.52
CA PHE A 265 6.08 -13.58 -6.63
C PHE A 265 7.10 -13.31 -7.75
N ALA A 266 6.63 -13.46 -8.99
CA ALA A 266 7.36 -13.11 -10.21
C ALA A 266 6.41 -12.52 -11.25
N HIS A 267 6.96 -11.96 -12.32
CA HIS A 267 6.22 -11.68 -13.53
C HIS A 267 6.80 -12.43 -14.74
N LYS A 268 6.01 -12.59 -15.81
CA LYS A 268 6.47 -13.12 -17.10
C LYS A 268 6.42 -12.07 -18.22
N VAL A 269 5.45 -11.18 -18.11
CA VAL A 269 5.20 -9.93 -18.86
C VAL A 269 4.52 -8.97 -17.88
N VAL A 270 4.39 -7.67 -18.22
CA VAL A 270 3.84 -6.62 -17.33
C VAL A 270 2.52 -7.03 -16.66
N GLU A 271 1.70 -7.84 -17.34
CA GLU A 271 0.36 -8.22 -16.88
C GLU A 271 0.25 -9.59 -16.20
N TRP A 272 1.31 -10.41 -16.18
CA TRP A 272 1.21 -11.81 -15.71
C TRP A 272 1.91 -11.97 -14.37
N LEU A 273 1.12 -11.92 -13.30
CA LEU A 273 1.58 -12.29 -11.96
C LEU A 273 1.73 -13.80 -11.87
N LEU A 274 2.87 -14.24 -11.32
CA LEU A 274 3.17 -15.62 -11.05
C LEU A 274 3.39 -15.82 -9.56
N TYR A 275 2.96 -16.97 -9.05
CA TYR A 275 3.21 -17.41 -7.69
C TYR A 275 4.02 -18.72 -7.66
N ARG A 276 5.01 -18.81 -6.76
CA ARG A 276 5.85 -19.99 -6.61
C ARG A 276 5.26 -20.97 -5.59
N LEU A 277 4.80 -22.12 -6.05
CA LEU A 277 4.30 -23.21 -5.22
C LEU A 277 5.19 -24.45 -5.40
N ALA A 278 5.67 -25.05 -4.32
CA ALA A 278 6.52 -26.26 -4.35
C ALA A 278 7.75 -26.22 -5.29
N GLY A 279 8.20 -25.02 -5.69
CA GLY A 279 9.33 -24.81 -6.59
C GLY A 279 8.93 -24.35 -8.00
N ASP A 280 7.67 -24.51 -8.38
CA ASP A 280 7.15 -24.20 -9.71
C ASP A 280 6.38 -22.87 -9.74
N TRP A 281 6.38 -22.21 -10.90
CA TRP A 281 5.69 -20.93 -11.11
C TRP A 281 4.30 -21.17 -11.73
N HIS A 282 3.28 -20.64 -11.07
CA HIS A 282 1.89 -20.73 -11.52
C HIS A 282 1.31 -19.35 -11.82
N PRO A 283 0.58 -19.15 -12.93
CA PRO A 283 -0.14 -17.91 -13.21
C PRO A 283 -1.30 -17.72 -12.24
N ILE A 284 -1.32 -16.55 -11.59
CA ILE A 284 -2.38 -16.15 -10.67
C ILE A 284 -2.88 -14.75 -11.03
N GLU A 285 -4.10 -14.44 -10.62
CA GLU A 285 -4.58 -13.06 -10.55
C GLU A 285 -4.07 -12.39 -9.28
N THR A 286 -4.24 -13.08 -8.15
CA THR A 286 -3.81 -12.61 -6.83
C THR A 286 -3.83 -13.76 -5.80
N VAL A 287 -3.54 -13.44 -4.54
CA VAL A 287 -3.66 -14.35 -3.39
C VAL A 287 -4.60 -13.74 -2.36
N ILE A 288 -5.64 -14.46 -1.94
CA ILE A 288 -6.49 -14.05 -0.84
C ILE A 288 -5.85 -14.54 0.47
N TYR A 289 -5.59 -13.60 1.38
CA TYR A 289 -5.04 -13.85 2.71
C TYR A 289 -6.11 -13.65 3.77
N GLY A 290 -6.36 -14.70 4.53
CA GLY A 290 -7.13 -14.63 5.77
C GLY A 290 -6.26 -14.71 7.00
N HIS A 291 -6.90 -14.77 8.16
CA HIS A 291 -6.18 -14.88 9.44
C HIS A 291 -5.33 -16.16 9.55
N THR A 292 -5.81 -17.25 8.94
CA THR A 292 -5.14 -18.56 8.95
C THR A 292 -5.14 -19.25 7.59
N THR A 293 -5.82 -18.65 6.61
CA THR A 293 -6.06 -19.20 5.28
C THR A 293 -5.24 -18.45 4.25
N ARG A 294 -4.94 -19.15 3.16
CA ARG A 294 -4.32 -18.57 1.98
C ARG A 294 -4.85 -19.29 0.77
N GLU A 295 -5.47 -18.54 -0.12
CA GLU A 295 -6.08 -19.04 -1.35
C GLU A 295 -5.44 -18.38 -2.56
N LEU A 296 -4.96 -19.18 -3.51
CA LEU A 296 -4.46 -18.67 -4.77
C LEU A 296 -5.63 -18.54 -5.74
N VAL A 297 -5.84 -17.34 -6.25
CA VAL A 297 -6.78 -17.10 -7.34
C VAL A 297 -6.03 -17.29 -8.64
N PHE A 298 -6.17 -18.46 -9.26
CA PHE A 298 -5.52 -18.74 -10.54
C PHE A 298 -6.14 -17.92 -11.66
N ARG A 299 -5.30 -17.46 -12.59
CA ARG A 299 -5.79 -16.78 -13.78
C ARG A 299 -6.52 -17.77 -14.65
N GLU A 300 -7.73 -17.44 -15.09
CA GLU A 300 -8.42 -18.24 -16.10
C GLU A 300 -7.56 -18.26 -17.38
N GLU A 301 -7.30 -19.46 -17.92
CA GLU A 301 -6.70 -19.55 -19.24
C GLU A 301 -7.66 -18.92 -20.24
N ALA A 302 -7.20 -17.92 -21.00
CA ALA A 302 -7.97 -17.44 -22.13
C ALA A 302 -8.24 -18.64 -23.04
N ALA A 303 -9.52 -19.01 -23.17
CA ALA A 303 -9.91 -20.07 -24.09
C ALA A 303 -9.32 -19.76 -25.48
N PRO A 304 -8.72 -20.76 -26.16
CA PRO A 304 -8.02 -20.56 -27.42
C PRO A 304 -8.92 -19.99 -28.53
#